data_AF-A0A7K9QDW1-F1
#
_entry.id   AF-A0A7K9QDW1-F1
#
_cell.length_a   1.000
_cell.length_b   1.000
_cell.length_c   1.000
_cell.angle_alpha   90.00
_cell.angle_beta   90.00
_cell.angle_gamma   90.00
#
_symmetry.space_group_name_H-M   'P 1'
#
loop_
_entity.id
_entity.type
_entity.pdbx_description
1 polymer ?
#
loop_
_entity_poly.entity_id
_entity_poly.type
_entity_poly.pdbx_seq_one_letter_code
_entity_poly.pdbx_strand_id
1 'polypeptide(L)'
;GVDLQVCTSENPTCCTRKMEERYHTAAKQDIQQVLQTSSAALKFLISRNAAAFQENFEMLIRLAENYTSTLFCSAYRDMAAEAAVHVQEFFTGIGLFLFGTDISPEEFVNRFFDTLFPVVYNHVINPGPTDISMEYAECLRAARRDIRPFGNIPRKAIGQMGRSLLPSRAFLQALNLGIEVINTTDHLHFSRECSRALLRMQYCPHCQALTLSKPCMGYCLNIIRGCLADVAEVDLHWRGYVQSLEELSGALSGAHGIEHVLLNFHSLVHDALVQARINGPQLSEQVNKICGPPVRKLKQSSGCSFDESKDNQGLKMFSRDSEQTLTKRRKEFISHLRLYRAFYGSLADQLCGNELAAADGLPCWNGEDVVRSYTHRVVGSGIKAQSANPEVKVKGTDPVISQIIDKLKHVIQV
;
A
#
# COMPACT_ATOMS: atom_id res chain seq x y z
N GLY A 1 1.40 -3.04 54.14
CA GLY A 1 1.32 -2.43 52.80
C GLY A 1 2.15 -1.17 52.62
N VAL A 2 2.98 -0.77 53.61
CA VAL A 2 3.74 0.50 53.56
C VAL A 2 4.81 0.55 52.46
N ASP A 3 5.21 -0.62 51.94
CA ASP A 3 6.26 -0.75 50.93
C ASP A 3 5.75 -0.72 49.47
N LEU A 4 4.42 -0.72 49.26
CA LEU A 4 3.81 -0.67 47.93
C LEU A 4 3.78 0.77 47.40
N GLN A 5 4.07 0.96 46.12
CA GLN A 5 4.17 2.28 45.52
C GLN A 5 2.89 2.73 44.79
N VAL A 6 2.02 1.79 44.39
CA VAL A 6 0.82 2.05 43.59
C VAL A 6 -0.42 1.52 44.30
N CYS A 7 -0.40 0.26 44.72
CA CYS A 7 -1.52 -0.43 45.36
C CYS A 7 -1.58 -0.16 46.87
N THR A 8 -1.43 1.09 47.28
CA THR A 8 -1.53 1.48 48.69
C THR A 8 -2.97 1.33 49.16
N SER A 9 -3.17 0.68 50.31
CA SER A 9 -4.48 0.50 50.95
C SER A 9 -4.32 0.66 52.45
N GLU A 10 -5.35 1.17 53.11
CA GLU A 10 -5.45 1.22 54.58
C GLU A 10 -5.62 -0.19 55.17
N ASN A 11 -6.15 -1.13 54.37
CA ASN A 11 -6.37 -2.51 54.76
C ASN A 11 -5.10 -3.38 54.61
N PRO A 12 -5.04 -4.53 55.30
CA PRO A 12 -3.99 -5.53 55.07
C PRO A 12 -3.95 -5.93 53.58
N THR A 13 -2.73 -5.95 53.02
CA THR A 13 -2.52 -6.28 51.60
C THR A 13 -1.94 -7.69 51.45
N CYS A 14 -2.38 -8.41 50.43
CA CYS A 14 -1.84 -9.70 50.03
C CYS A 14 -0.58 -9.58 49.15
N CYS A 15 -0.21 -8.36 48.73
CA CYS A 15 0.91 -8.14 47.82
C CYS A 15 2.18 -7.72 48.54
N THR A 16 3.30 -8.29 48.08
CA THR A 16 4.64 -7.77 48.36
C THR A 16 5.08 -6.79 47.26
N ARG A 17 6.10 -5.97 47.52
CA ARG A 17 6.69 -5.09 46.50
C ARG A 17 7.13 -5.85 45.23
N LYS A 18 7.71 -7.04 45.39
CA LYS A 18 8.12 -7.89 44.26
C LYS A 18 6.92 -8.39 43.44
N MET A 19 5.76 -8.60 44.08
CA MET A 19 4.53 -8.93 43.36
C MET A 19 3.98 -7.72 42.60
N GLU A 20 3.99 -6.53 43.20
CA GLU A 20 3.58 -5.29 42.53
C GLU A 20 4.45 -4.99 41.29
N GLU A 21 5.78 -5.18 41.39
CA GLU A 21 6.70 -5.06 40.25
C GLU A 21 6.38 -6.05 39.12
N ARG A 22 5.97 -7.28 39.45
CA ARG A 22 5.52 -8.27 38.46
C ARG A 22 4.20 -7.88 37.83
N TYR A 23 3.24 -7.43 38.63
CA TYR A 23 1.95 -6.95 38.12
C TYR A 23 2.09 -5.71 37.24
N HIS A 24 3.11 -4.88 37.48
CA HIS A 24 3.38 -3.75 36.61
C HIS A 24 3.75 -4.19 35.19
N THR A 25 4.55 -5.25 35.06
CA THR A 25 4.88 -5.85 33.76
C THR A 25 3.68 -6.55 33.14
N ALA A 26 2.93 -7.31 33.95
CA ALA A 26 1.72 -8.01 33.49
C ALA A 26 0.67 -7.03 32.93
N ALA A 27 0.37 -5.94 33.65
CA ALA A 27 -0.60 -4.93 33.22
C ALA A 27 -0.27 -4.33 31.85
N LYS A 28 1.02 -4.08 31.59
CA LYS A 28 1.46 -3.59 30.28
C LYS A 28 1.24 -4.63 29.18
N GLN A 29 1.65 -5.87 29.44
CA GLN A 29 1.54 -6.97 28.48
C GLN A 29 0.08 -7.27 28.17
N ASP A 30 -0.79 -7.29 29.17
CA ASP A 30 -2.22 -7.56 28.98
C ASP A 30 -2.88 -6.46 28.15
N ILE A 31 -2.63 -5.19 28.46
CA ILE A 31 -3.19 -4.09 27.67
C ILE A 31 -2.66 -4.09 26.24
N GLN A 32 -1.37 -4.40 26.06
CA GLN A 32 -0.81 -4.56 24.72
C GLN A 32 -1.47 -5.72 23.96
N GLN A 33 -1.73 -6.85 24.63
CA GLN A 33 -2.42 -7.99 24.04
C GLN A 33 -3.86 -7.65 23.65
N VAL A 34 -4.58 -6.91 24.49
CA VAL A 34 -5.95 -6.47 24.20
C VAL A 34 -5.97 -5.48 23.02
N LEU A 35 -5.01 -4.54 22.95
CA LEU A 35 -4.83 -3.65 21.80
C LEU A 35 -4.62 -4.43 20.49
N GLN A 36 -3.66 -5.35 20.49
CA GLN A 36 -3.34 -6.20 19.34
C GLN A 36 -4.52 -7.08 18.92
N THR A 37 -5.29 -7.58 19.88
CA THR A 37 -6.49 -8.38 19.61
C THR A 37 -7.58 -7.53 18.96
N SER A 38 -7.76 -6.29 19.43
CA SER A 38 -8.72 -5.34 18.87
C SER A 38 -8.38 -4.90 17.45
N SER A 39 -7.09 -4.71 17.14
CA SER A 39 -6.61 -4.31 15.80
C SER A 39 -6.40 -5.48 14.83
N ALA A 40 -6.37 -6.73 15.31
CA ALA A 40 -6.01 -7.91 14.53
C ALA A 40 -6.80 -8.06 13.22
N ALA A 41 -8.14 -7.86 13.28
CA ALA A 41 -8.99 -7.97 12.10
C ALA A 41 -8.69 -6.88 11.05
N LEU A 42 -8.45 -5.65 11.49
CA LEU A 42 -8.05 -4.54 10.63
C LEU A 42 -6.67 -4.78 10.01
N LYS A 43 -5.70 -5.20 10.82
CA LYS A 43 -4.35 -5.56 10.37
C LYS A 43 -4.39 -6.66 9.31
N PHE A 44 -5.13 -7.72 9.57
CA PHE A 44 -5.30 -8.82 8.63
C PHE A 44 -5.96 -8.36 7.32
N LEU A 45 -7.00 -7.52 7.41
CA LEU A 45 -7.69 -6.98 6.25
C LEU A 45 -6.73 -6.20 5.33
N ILE A 46 -5.93 -5.28 5.88
CA ILE A 46 -5.01 -4.47 5.08
C ILE A 46 -3.86 -5.32 4.56
N SER A 47 -3.17 -6.09 5.42
CA SER A 47 -2.00 -6.89 5.01
C SER A 47 -2.33 -7.92 3.94
N ARG A 48 -3.46 -8.64 4.09
CA ARG A 48 -3.89 -9.63 3.09
C ARG A 48 -4.19 -8.97 1.74
N ASN A 49 -4.84 -7.81 1.75
CA ASN A 49 -5.16 -7.13 0.50
C ASN A 49 -3.93 -6.47 -0.12
N ALA A 50 -3.00 -5.92 0.67
CA ALA A 50 -1.73 -5.41 0.19
C ALA A 50 -0.96 -6.47 -0.62
N ALA A 51 -0.78 -7.67 -0.05
CA ALA A 51 -0.13 -8.79 -0.74
C ALA A 51 -0.90 -9.20 -2.00
N ALA A 52 -2.22 -9.31 -1.94
CA ALA A 52 -3.03 -9.70 -3.09
C ALA A 52 -3.02 -8.67 -4.22
N PHE A 53 -3.02 -7.38 -3.91
CA PHE A 53 -2.92 -6.32 -4.93
C PHE A 53 -1.53 -6.29 -5.58
N GLN A 54 -0.48 -6.48 -4.79
CA GLN A 54 0.88 -6.61 -5.30
C GLN A 54 0.99 -7.80 -6.27
N GLU A 55 0.54 -8.99 -5.87
CA GLU A 55 0.55 -10.19 -6.71
C GLU A 55 -0.26 -9.99 -8.00
N ASN A 56 -1.46 -9.37 -7.90
CA ASN A 56 -2.27 -9.05 -9.07
C ASN A 56 -1.55 -8.09 -10.04
N PHE A 57 -0.83 -7.08 -9.54
CA PHE A 57 -0.10 -6.15 -10.40
C PHE A 57 1.11 -6.82 -11.06
N GLU A 58 1.86 -7.66 -10.34
CA GLU A 58 2.94 -8.47 -10.91
C GLU A 58 2.42 -9.38 -12.03
N MET A 59 1.26 -10.01 -11.81
CA MET A 59 0.61 -10.86 -12.79
C MET A 59 0.13 -10.07 -14.02
N LEU A 60 -0.48 -8.89 -13.84
CA LEU A 60 -0.89 -8.01 -14.95
C LEU A 60 0.30 -7.57 -15.81
N ILE A 61 1.45 -7.26 -15.20
CA ILE A 61 2.67 -6.93 -15.93
C ILE A 61 3.10 -8.11 -16.81
N ARG A 62 3.15 -9.33 -16.25
CA ARG A 62 3.53 -10.54 -17.01
C ARG A 62 2.56 -10.83 -18.16
N LEU A 63 1.25 -10.67 -17.95
CA LEU A 63 0.26 -10.84 -19.01
C LEU A 63 0.44 -9.82 -20.13
N ALA A 64 0.63 -8.55 -19.79
CA ALA A 64 0.83 -7.49 -20.77
C ALA A 64 2.14 -7.69 -21.57
N GLU A 65 3.19 -8.16 -20.92
CA GLU A 65 4.45 -8.57 -21.57
C GLU A 65 4.22 -9.70 -22.56
N ASN A 66 3.47 -10.73 -22.16
CA ASN A 66 3.14 -11.87 -23.02
C ASN A 66 2.29 -11.46 -24.23
N TYR A 67 1.25 -10.63 -24.03
CA TYR A 67 0.44 -10.11 -25.13
C TYR A 67 1.25 -9.28 -26.12
N THR A 68 2.16 -8.44 -25.61
CA THR A 68 3.04 -7.64 -26.47
C THR A 68 4.03 -8.52 -27.22
N SER A 69 4.60 -9.54 -26.58
CA SER A 69 5.49 -10.51 -27.23
C SER A 69 4.76 -11.34 -28.29
N THR A 70 3.54 -11.78 -27.99
CA THR A 70 2.66 -12.53 -28.90
C THR A 70 2.31 -11.70 -30.13
N LEU A 71 2.08 -10.38 -29.98
CA LEU A 71 1.89 -9.48 -31.13
C LEU A 71 3.09 -9.55 -32.08
N PHE A 72 4.32 -9.45 -31.57
CA PHE A 72 5.50 -9.54 -32.41
C PHE A 72 5.66 -10.93 -33.05
N CYS A 73 5.49 -12.01 -32.28
CA CYS A 73 5.60 -13.38 -32.79
C CYS A 73 4.52 -13.75 -33.83
N SER A 74 3.32 -13.17 -33.74
CA SER A 74 2.22 -13.50 -34.65
C SER A 74 2.19 -12.59 -35.88
N ALA A 75 2.28 -11.28 -35.70
CA ALA A 75 2.09 -10.29 -36.76
C ALA A 75 3.40 -9.74 -37.35
N TYR A 76 4.52 -9.84 -36.64
CA TYR A 76 5.81 -9.23 -37.01
C TYR A 76 6.99 -10.18 -36.80
N ARG A 77 6.84 -11.43 -37.29
CA ARG A 77 7.78 -12.55 -37.05
C ARG A 77 9.24 -12.22 -37.29
N ASP A 78 9.54 -11.52 -38.37
CA ASP A 78 10.92 -11.25 -38.80
C ASP A 78 11.70 -10.35 -37.84
N MET A 79 11.00 -9.60 -36.97
CA MET A 79 11.61 -8.70 -35.99
C MET A 79 11.37 -9.13 -34.54
N ALA A 80 10.70 -10.27 -34.32
CA ALA A 80 10.24 -10.68 -33.00
C ALA A 80 11.38 -11.00 -32.03
N ALA A 81 12.47 -11.63 -32.51
CA ALA A 81 13.64 -11.94 -31.69
C ALA A 81 14.36 -10.67 -31.20
N GLU A 82 14.52 -9.67 -32.06
CA GLU A 82 15.13 -8.38 -31.71
C GLU A 82 14.22 -7.56 -30.78
N ALA A 83 12.91 -7.58 -31.01
CA ALA A 83 11.95 -6.85 -30.20
C ALA A 83 11.77 -7.42 -28.78
N ALA A 84 12.00 -8.73 -28.59
CA ALA A 84 11.75 -9.42 -27.32
C ALA A 84 12.48 -8.77 -26.12
N VAL A 85 13.76 -8.43 -26.29
CA VAL A 85 14.56 -7.81 -25.22
C VAL A 85 13.98 -6.43 -24.84
N HIS A 86 13.55 -5.65 -25.82
CA HIS A 86 12.98 -4.32 -25.59
C HIS A 86 11.61 -4.38 -24.91
N VAL A 87 10.79 -5.39 -25.24
CA VAL A 87 9.51 -5.64 -24.57
C VAL A 87 9.76 -6.01 -23.10
N GLN A 88 10.67 -6.94 -22.82
CA GLN A 88 11.02 -7.36 -21.46
C GLN A 88 11.56 -6.18 -20.61
N GLU A 89 12.47 -5.38 -21.16
CA GLU A 89 13.02 -4.19 -20.50
C GLU A 89 11.95 -3.15 -20.17
N PHE A 90 10.94 -2.99 -21.04
CA PHE A 90 9.84 -2.06 -20.82
C PHE A 90 8.96 -2.49 -19.64
N PHE A 91 8.53 -3.75 -19.61
CA PHE A 91 7.69 -4.27 -18.53
C PHE A 91 8.44 -4.42 -17.20
N THR A 92 9.74 -4.68 -17.25
CA THR A 92 10.63 -4.57 -16.08
C THR A 92 10.62 -3.15 -15.52
N GLY A 93 10.68 -2.12 -16.39
CA GLY A 93 10.57 -0.72 -15.99
C GLY A 93 9.25 -0.38 -15.29
N ILE A 94 8.13 -0.94 -15.75
CA ILE A 94 6.82 -0.79 -15.11
C ILE A 94 6.81 -1.42 -13.71
N GLY A 95 7.33 -2.65 -13.57
CA GLY A 95 7.45 -3.31 -12.26
C GLY A 95 8.31 -2.51 -11.29
N LEU A 96 9.47 -2.05 -11.75
CA LEU A 96 10.36 -1.19 -10.97
C LEU A 96 9.65 0.11 -10.52
N PHE A 97 8.86 0.74 -11.39
CA PHE A 97 8.09 1.93 -11.02
C PHE A 97 7.05 1.65 -9.96
N LEU A 98 6.25 0.58 -10.09
CA LEU A 98 5.17 0.27 -9.15
C LEU A 98 5.69 -0.15 -7.77
N PHE A 99 6.83 -0.85 -7.72
CA PHE A 99 7.31 -1.52 -6.50
C PHE A 99 8.49 -0.83 -5.79
N GLY A 100 8.91 0.37 -6.21
CA GLY A 100 9.73 1.23 -5.33
C GLY A 100 10.90 1.97 -5.95
N THR A 101 11.08 1.94 -7.26
CA THR A 101 12.14 2.71 -7.95
C THR A 101 11.56 3.96 -8.59
N ASP A 102 12.20 5.12 -8.41
CA ASP A 102 11.76 6.40 -8.98
C ASP A 102 12.18 6.55 -10.44
N ILE A 103 11.71 5.63 -11.28
CA ILE A 103 11.90 5.69 -12.74
C ILE A 103 10.68 6.38 -13.34
N SER A 104 10.88 7.39 -14.19
CA SER A 104 9.75 8.10 -14.78
C SER A 104 9.01 7.24 -15.81
N PRO A 105 7.66 7.22 -15.83
CA PRO A 105 6.87 6.68 -16.93
C PRO A 105 7.27 7.24 -18.29
N GLU A 106 7.69 8.50 -18.33
CA GLU A 106 8.21 9.12 -19.54
C GLU A 106 9.52 8.48 -20.01
N GLU A 107 10.40 8.13 -19.08
CA GLU A 107 11.74 7.61 -19.38
C GLU A 107 11.66 6.22 -19.99
N PHE A 108 10.99 5.26 -19.35
CA PHE A 108 10.92 3.89 -19.87
C PHE A 108 10.06 3.78 -21.13
N VAL A 109 9.02 4.61 -21.29
CA VAL A 109 8.24 4.68 -22.54
C VAL A 109 9.08 5.24 -23.67
N ASN A 110 9.80 6.34 -23.45
CA ASN A 110 10.69 6.88 -24.47
C ASN A 110 11.78 5.90 -24.85
N ARG A 111 12.44 5.28 -23.87
CA ARG A 111 13.48 4.26 -24.08
C ARG A 111 12.97 3.11 -24.95
N PHE A 112 11.77 2.60 -24.68
CA PHE A 112 11.15 1.55 -25.48
C PHE A 112 10.96 1.97 -26.95
N PHE A 113 10.42 3.16 -27.21
CA PHE A 113 10.25 3.63 -28.59
C PHE A 113 11.58 4.05 -29.25
N ASP A 114 12.58 4.48 -28.49
CA ASP A 114 13.93 4.75 -28.97
C ASP A 114 14.58 3.44 -29.47
N THR A 115 14.50 2.36 -28.68
CA THR A 115 15.09 1.07 -29.04
C THR A 115 14.30 0.30 -30.09
N LEU A 116 12.98 0.49 -30.15
CA LEU A 116 12.12 -0.13 -31.16
C LEU A 116 12.33 0.48 -32.55
N PHE A 117 12.69 1.77 -32.66
CA PHE A 117 12.76 2.44 -33.97
C PHE A 117 13.77 1.80 -34.95
N PRO A 118 15.03 1.48 -34.57
CA PRO A 118 15.95 0.78 -35.46
C PRO A 118 15.40 -0.56 -35.99
N VAL A 119 14.75 -1.33 -35.13
CA VAL A 119 14.15 -2.64 -35.47
C VAL A 119 13.04 -2.45 -36.50
N VAL A 120 12.14 -1.49 -36.26
CA VAL A 120 11.04 -1.16 -37.18
C VAL A 120 11.58 -0.58 -38.49
N TYR A 121 12.65 0.20 -38.44
CA TYR A 121 13.26 0.73 -39.65
C TYR A 121 13.81 -0.38 -40.54
N ASN A 122 14.55 -1.33 -39.95
CA ASN A 122 15.17 -2.45 -40.67
C ASN A 122 14.15 -3.39 -41.32
N HIS A 123 13.02 -3.63 -40.65
CA HIS A 123 12.08 -4.68 -41.06
C HIS A 123 10.77 -4.17 -41.66
N VAL A 124 10.35 -2.93 -41.36
CA VAL A 124 9.06 -2.37 -41.82
C VAL A 124 9.22 -1.19 -42.78
N ILE A 125 10.11 -0.25 -42.48
CA ILE A 125 10.24 1.01 -43.24
C ILE A 125 11.14 0.84 -44.45
N ASN A 126 12.32 0.24 -44.26
CA ASN A 126 13.33 0.05 -45.30
C ASN A 126 13.88 -1.39 -45.29
N PRO A 127 13.02 -2.39 -45.60
CA PRO A 127 13.42 -3.79 -45.61
C PRO A 127 14.56 -4.04 -46.59
N GLY A 128 15.63 -4.67 -46.10
CA GLY A 128 16.83 -4.99 -46.87
C GLY A 128 17.20 -6.48 -46.84
N PRO A 129 18.07 -6.92 -47.77
CA PRO A 129 18.65 -8.27 -47.72
C PRO A 129 19.68 -8.43 -46.59
N THR A 130 20.13 -7.33 -46.00
CA THR A 130 21.17 -7.22 -44.97
C THR A 130 20.68 -6.33 -43.83
N ASP A 131 21.11 -6.59 -42.60
CA ASP A 131 20.70 -5.84 -41.41
C ASP A 131 21.45 -4.50 -41.31
N ILE A 132 20.83 -3.50 -40.71
CA ILE A 132 21.49 -2.22 -40.42
C ILE A 132 22.66 -2.39 -39.44
N SER A 133 23.73 -1.61 -39.61
CA SER A 133 24.86 -1.64 -38.69
C SER A 133 24.49 -1.07 -37.31
N MET A 134 25.20 -1.48 -36.27
CA MET A 134 25.01 -0.96 -34.91
C MET A 134 25.20 0.56 -34.85
N GLU A 135 26.19 1.09 -35.57
CA GLU A 135 26.46 2.53 -35.65
C GLU A 135 25.29 3.29 -36.29
N TYR A 136 24.67 2.70 -37.31
CA TYR A 136 23.48 3.27 -37.95
C TYR A 136 22.25 3.18 -37.04
N ALA A 137 22.09 2.07 -36.30
CA ALA A 137 21.04 1.91 -35.32
C ALA A 137 21.11 2.97 -34.22
N GLU A 138 22.29 3.32 -33.69
CA GLU A 138 22.43 4.41 -32.71
C GLU A 138 22.01 5.77 -33.27
N CYS A 139 22.33 6.07 -34.54
CA CYS A 139 21.84 7.29 -35.18
C CYS A 139 20.31 7.32 -35.24
N LEU A 140 19.68 6.20 -35.62
CA LEU A 140 18.22 6.09 -35.63
C LEU A 140 17.63 6.32 -34.23
N ARG A 141 18.20 5.72 -33.17
CA ARG A 141 17.75 5.95 -31.79
C ARG A 141 17.79 7.43 -31.43
N ALA A 142 18.91 8.12 -31.72
CA ALA A 142 19.05 9.54 -31.46
C ALA A 142 18.06 10.40 -32.28
N ALA A 143 17.81 10.05 -33.54
CA ALA A 143 16.95 10.79 -34.45
C ALA A 143 15.44 10.55 -34.24
N ARG A 144 15.03 9.55 -33.43
CA ARG A 144 13.63 9.13 -33.27
C ARG A 144 12.70 10.30 -32.91
N ARG A 145 13.15 11.19 -32.01
CA ARG A 145 12.33 12.31 -31.51
C ARG A 145 12.06 13.38 -32.56
N ASP A 146 13.00 13.60 -33.47
CA ASP A 146 12.90 14.58 -34.55
C ASP A 146 12.08 14.03 -35.71
N ILE A 147 12.29 12.75 -36.06
CA ILE A 147 11.61 12.07 -37.16
C ILE A 147 10.16 11.69 -36.80
N ARG A 148 9.90 11.33 -35.54
CA ARG A 148 8.60 10.88 -35.01
C ARG A 148 7.97 9.75 -35.85
N PRO A 149 8.67 8.62 -36.05
CA PRO A 149 8.21 7.51 -36.90
C PRO A 149 6.88 6.90 -36.43
N PHE A 150 6.60 6.97 -35.12
CA PHE A 150 5.38 6.48 -34.48
C PHE A 150 4.33 7.59 -34.23
N GLY A 151 4.55 8.79 -34.77
CA GLY A 151 3.71 9.97 -34.55
C GLY A 151 3.40 10.30 -33.09
N ASN A 152 2.12 10.38 -32.75
CA ASN A 152 1.67 10.82 -31.42
C ASN A 152 1.59 9.68 -30.38
N ILE A 153 1.84 8.44 -30.80
CA ILE A 153 1.60 7.24 -30.00
C ILE A 153 2.51 7.17 -28.77
N PRO A 154 3.83 7.47 -28.84
CA PRO A 154 4.67 7.54 -27.65
C PRO A 154 4.13 8.53 -26.62
N ARG A 155 3.66 9.71 -27.05
CA ARG A 155 3.05 10.71 -26.14
C ARG A 155 1.75 10.21 -25.53
N LYS A 156 0.93 9.49 -26.29
CA LYS A 156 -0.30 8.85 -25.79
C LYS A 156 0.01 7.79 -24.74
N ALA A 157 1.03 6.95 -24.98
CA ALA A 157 1.50 5.95 -24.02
C ALA A 157 1.99 6.59 -22.72
N ILE A 158 2.81 7.65 -22.79
CA ILE A 158 3.26 8.40 -21.60
C ILE A 158 2.06 8.89 -20.78
N GLY A 159 1.07 9.50 -21.43
CA GLY A 159 -0.11 10.01 -20.75
C GLY A 159 -1.04 8.92 -20.18
N GLN A 160 -1.14 7.76 -20.84
CA GLN A 160 -1.92 6.63 -20.32
C GLN A 160 -1.21 5.95 -19.15
N MET A 161 0.09 5.65 -19.29
CA MET A 161 0.91 5.03 -18.25
C MET A 161 1.00 5.92 -17.02
N GLY A 162 1.29 7.23 -17.18
CA GLY A 162 1.37 8.16 -16.05
C GLY A 162 0.07 8.24 -15.25
N ARG A 163 -1.08 8.38 -15.92
CA ARG A 163 -2.40 8.46 -15.26
C ARG A 163 -2.83 7.16 -14.58
N SER A 164 -2.31 6.03 -15.03
CA SER A 164 -2.69 4.71 -14.52
C SER A 164 -1.76 4.24 -13.40
N LEU A 165 -0.45 4.32 -13.62
CA LEU A 165 0.54 3.76 -12.74
C LEU A 165 0.74 4.60 -11.47
N LEU A 166 0.61 5.94 -11.54
CA LEU A 166 0.79 6.81 -10.36
C LEU A 166 -0.23 6.48 -9.26
N PRO A 167 -1.55 6.46 -9.51
CA PRO A 167 -2.52 6.03 -8.50
C PRO A 167 -2.32 4.59 -8.03
N SER A 168 -1.92 3.67 -8.92
CA SER A 168 -1.63 2.28 -8.55
C SER A 168 -0.46 2.16 -7.57
N ARG A 169 0.62 2.91 -7.79
CA ARG A 169 1.75 2.98 -6.87
C ARG A 169 1.34 3.61 -5.53
N ALA A 170 0.68 4.76 -5.58
CA ALA A 170 0.21 5.46 -4.38
C ALA A 170 -0.73 4.57 -3.54
N PHE A 171 -1.60 3.79 -4.20
CA PHE A 171 -2.48 2.84 -3.54
C PHE A 171 -1.70 1.75 -2.77
N LEU A 172 -0.69 1.13 -3.38
CA LEU A 172 0.16 0.14 -2.70
C LEU A 172 0.95 0.76 -1.53
N GLN A 173 1.51 1.96 -1.73
CA GLN A 173 2.23 2.69 -0.67
C GLN A 173 1.30 3.03 0.49
N ALA A 174 0.08 3.47 0.20
CA ALA A 174 -0.94 3.75 1.20
C ALA A 174 -1.32 2.49 2.00
N LEU A 175 -1.47 1.32 1.34
CA LEU A 175 -1.72 0.06 2.06
C LEU A 175 -0.58 -0.29 3.03
N ASN A 176 0.68 -0.16 2.59
CA ASN A 176 1.84 -0.40 3.45
C ASN A 176 1.92 0.59 4.62
N LEU A 177 1.57 1.87 4.39
CA LEU A 177 1.47 2.85 5.47
C LEU A 177 0.38 2.47 6.48
N GLY A 178 -0.76 1.95 6.04
CA GLY A 178 -1.81 1.48 6.94
C GLY A 178 -1.32 0.37 7.89
N ILE A 179 -0.52 -0.56 7.36
CA ILE A 179 0.12 -1.62 8.16
C ILE A 179 1.13 -1.01 9.16
N GLU A 180 1.91 -0.02 8.73
CA GLU A 180 2.85 0.70 9.58
C GLU A 180 2.12 1.39 10.74
N VAL A 181 1.06 2.15 10.45
CA VAL A 181 0.24 2.86 11.44
C VAL A 181 -0.29 1.89 12.49
N ILE A 182 -0.88 0.77 12.06
CA ILE A 182 -1.42 -0.24 12.98
C ILE A 182 -0.32 -0.83 13.84
N ASN A 183 0.80 -1.24 13.24
CA ASN A 183 1.94 -1.81 13.98
C ASN A 183 2.51 -0.83 15.01
N THR A 184 2.62 0.46 14.67
CA THR A 184 3.07 1.49 15.60
C THR A 184 2.08 1.66 16.75
N THR A 185 0.78 1.72 16.47
CA THR A 185 -0.26 1.87 17.51
C THR A 185 -0.48 0.61 18.35
N ASP A 186 -0.07 -0.56 17.86
CA ASP A 186 -0.11 -1.84 18.60
C ASP A 186 1.06 -1.98 19.59
N HIS A 187 2.15 -1.25 19.39
CA HIS A 187 3.40 -1.39 20.14
C HIS A 187 3.81 -0.08 20.83
N LEU A 188 2.84 0.52 21.52
CA LEU A 188 3.05 1.80 22.21
C LEU A 188 3.93 1.65 23.44
N HIS A 189 4.77 2.67 23.66
CA HIS A 189 5.48 2.81 24.91
C HIS A 189 4.62 3.55 25.94
N PHE A 190 4.01 2.80 26.86
CA PHE A 190 3.24 3.41 27.95
C PHE A 190 4.13 4.25 28.89
N SER A 191 3.71 5.49 29.12
CA SER A 191 4.34 6.41 30.09
C SER A 191 4.31 5.83 31.51
N ARG A 192 5.12 6.37 32.41
CA ARG A 192 5.16 5.92 33.81
C ARG A 192 3.81 6.13 34.49
N GLU A 193 3.16 7.26 34.24
CA GLU A 193 1.85 7.62 34.77
C GLU A 193 0.77 6.65 34.25
N CYS A 194 0.74 6.37 32.95
CA CYS A 194 -0.16 5.37 32.38
C CYS A 194 0.10 3.97 32.96
N SER A 195 1.36 3.55 33.03
CA SER A 195 1.73 2.24 33.57
C SER A 195 1.24 2.04 35.01
N ARG A 196 1.35 3.08 35.85
CA ARG A 196 0.83 3.08 37.23
C ARG A 196 -0.69 3.01 37.26
N ALA A 197 -1.38 3.76 36.41
CA ALA A 197 -2.84 3.74 36.33
C ALA A 197 -3.37 2.38 35.86
N LEU A 198 -2.76 1.78 34.84
CA LEU A 198 -3.11 0.43 34.36
C LEU A 198 -2.94 -0.62 35.45
N LEU A 199 -1.81 -0.59 36.17
CA LEU A 199 -1.58 -1.45 37.34
C LEU A 199 -2.68 -1.26 38.40
N ARG A 200 -3.02 0.00 38.71
CA ARG A 200 -4.09 0.35 39.66
C ARG A 200 -5.46 -0.16 39.25
N MET A 201 -5.73 -0.13 37.95
CA MET A 201 -6.99 -0.59 37.39
C MET A 201 -7.13 -2.10 37.43
N GLN A 202 -6.11 -2.84 36.99
CA GLN A 202 -6.23 -4.28 36.74
C GLN A 202 -5.84 -5.15 37.94
N TYR A 203 -4.81 -4.76 38.70
CA TYR A 203 -4.15 -5.68 39.64
C TYR A 203 -4.17 -5.23 41.09
N CYS A 204 -4.38 -3.95 41.40
CA CYS A 204 -4.56 -3.54 42.79
C CYS A 204 -5.76 -4.19 43.51
N PRO A 205 -6.89 -4.55 42.84
CA PRO A 205 -7.93 -5.36 43.48
C PRO A 205 -7.39 -6.69 44.01
N HIS A 206 -6.47 -7.34 43.28
CA HIS A 206 -5.90 -8.63 43.68
C HIS A 206 -5.11 -8.49 44.99
N CYS A 207 -4.45 -7.35 45.20
CA CYS A 207 -3.74 -7.04 46.42
C CYS A 207 -4.66 -6.84 47.63
N GLN A 208 -5.96 -6.61 47.40
CA GLN A 208 -7.01 -6.54 48.42
C GLN A 208 -7.88 -7.80 48.45
N ALA A 209 -7.41 -8.91 47.88
CA ALA A 209 -8.14 -10.18 47.74
C ALA A 209 -9.42 -10.12 46.89
N LEU A 210 -9.55 -9.11 46.01
CA LEU A 210 -10.67 -8.90 45.08
C LEU A 210 -10.30 -9.36 43.67
N THR A 211 -9.90 -10.62 43.49
CA THR A 211 -9.33 -11.14 42.23
C THR A 211 -10.30 -11.29 41.06
N LEU A 212 -11.60 -11.21 41.32
CA LEU A 212 -12.65 -11.30 40.29
C LEU A 212 -13.28 -9.94 39.96
N SER A 213 -12.84 -8.86 40.63
CA SER A 213 -13.41 -7.53 40.43
C SER A 213 -12.89 -6.90 39.15
N LYS A 214 -13.81 -6.52 38.26
CA LYS A 214 -13.50 -5.74 37.06
C LYS A 214 -13.62 -4.23 37.33
N PRO A 215 -12.85 -3.37 36.65
CA PRO A 215 -12.98 -1.93 36.79
C PRO A 215 -14.34 -1.43 36.31
N CYS A 216 -14.83 -0.35 36.94
CA CYS A 216 -16.01 0.34 36.47
C CYS A 216 -15.78 0.94 35.08
N MET A 217 -16.84 1.03 34.25
CA MET A 217 -16.75 1.55 32.89
C MET A 217 -16.11 2.94 32.83
N GLY A 218 -16.60 3.89 33.63
CA GLY A 218 -16.06 5.26 33.66
C GLY A 218 -14.60 5.34 34.12
N TYR A 219 -14.20 4.46 35.05
CA TYR A 219 -12.82 4.35 35.54
C TYR A 219 -11.90 3.80 34.44
N CYS A 220 -12.32 2.72 33.77
CA CYS A 220 -11.63 2.17 32.63
C CYS A 220 -11.44 3.21 31.53
N LEU A 221 -12.52 3.91 31.15
CA LEU A 221 -12.48 4.92 30.09
C LEU A 221 -11.50 6.06 30.42
N ASN A 222 -11.51 6.58 31.64
CA ASN A 222 -10.56 7.63 32.03
C ASN A 222 -9.11 7.14 31.94
N ILE A 223 -8.83 5.91 32.37
CA ILE A 223 -7.47 5.36 32.30
C ILE A 223 -7.05 5.11 30.85
N ILE A 224 -7.87 4.40 30.07
CA ILE A 224 -7.53 4.01 28.70
C ILE A 224 -7.46 5.24 27.77
N ARG A 225 -8.37 6.23 27.90
CA ARG A 225 -8.29 7.48 27.13
C ARG A 225 -7.07 8.32 27.50
N GLY A 226 -6.65 8.29 28.77
CA GLY A 226 -5.41 8.91 29.20
C GLY A 226 -4.17 8.22 28.62
N CYS A 227 -4.15 6.89 28.64
CA CYS A 227 -3.06 6.08 28.10
C CYS A 227 -2.95 6.14 26.57
N LEU A 228 -4.07 6.28 25.86
CA LEU A 228 -4.16 6.32 24.40
C LEU A 228 -4.37 7.75 23.87
N ALA A 229 -4.03 8.76 24.66
CA ALA A 229 -4.27 10.16 24.30
C ALA A 229 -3.61 10.56 22.98
N ASP A 230 -2.35 10.15 22.78
CA ASP A 230 -1.61 10.37 21.54
C ASP A 230 -2.23 9.62 20.35
N VAL A 231 -2.63 8.37 20.58
CA VAL A 231 -3.26 7.53 19.54
C VAL A 231 -4.59 8.12 19.08
N ALA A 232 -5.34 8.76 19.97
CA ALA A 232 -6.59 9.41 19.60
C ALA A 232 -6.37 10.56 18.60
N GLU A 233 -5.19 11.19 18.55
CA GLU A 233 -4.87 12.22 17.54
C GLU A 233 -4.72 11.63 16.13
N VAL A 234 -4.49 10.31 16.01
CA VAL A 234 -4.43 9.59 14.73
C VAL A 234 -5.80 9.52 14.05
N ASP A 235 -6.91 9.53 14.81
CA ASP A 235 -8.26 9.29 14.27
C ASP A 235 -8.65 10.22 13.12
N LEU A 236 -8.38 11.52 13.25
CA LEU A 236 -8.70 12.50 12.22
C LEU A 236 -7.97 12.19 10.91
N HIS A 237 -6.68 11.89 11.01
CA HIS A 237 -5.82 11.58 9.87
C HIS A 237 -6.11 10.20 9.29
N TRP A 238 -6.43 9.21 10.13
CA TRP A 238 -6.87 7.90 9.72
C TRP A 238 -8.16 7.95 8.89
N ARG A 239 -9.15 8.77 9.30
CA ARG A 239 -10.38 8.96 8.53
C ARG A 239 -10.11 9.53 7.13
N GLY A 240 -9.19 10.49 7.03
CA GLY A 240 -8.76 11.06 5.75
C GLY A 240 -7.99 10.05 4.90
N TYR A 241 -7.12 9.25 5.53
CA TYR A 241 -6.40 8.16 4.87
C TYR A 241 -7.34 7.09 4.30
N VAL A 242 -8.34 6.65 5.07
CA VAL A 242 -9.35 5.68 4.59
C VAL A 242 -10.05 6.25 3.37
N GLN A 243 -10.48 7.52 3.40
CA GLN A 243 -11.08 8.18 2.24
C GLN A 243 -10.13 8.25 1.04
N SER A 244 -8.86 8.61 1.24
CA SER A 244 -7.86 8.69 0.18
C SER A 244 -7.63 7.32 -0.48
N LEU A 245 -7.62 6.24 0.31
CA LEU A 245 -7.58 4.87 -0.21
C LEU A 245 -8.81 4.52 -1.06
N GLU A 246 -10.00 5.02 -0.72
CA GLU A 246 -11.21 4.85 -1.54
C GLU A 246 -11.09 5.56 -2.89
N GLU A 247 -10.55 6.78 -2.89
CA GLU A 247 -10.36 7.60 -4.09
C GLU A 247 -9.29 6.97 -5.02
N LEU A 248 -8.15 6.58 -4.45
CA LEU A 248 -7.09 5.84 -5.16
C LEU A 248 -7.65 4.55 -5.75
N SER A 249 -8.35 3.75 -4.96
CA SER A 249 -9.07 2.56 -5.41
C SER A 249 -10.01 2.85 -6.58
N GLY A 250 -10.75 3.96 -6.55
CA GLY A 250 -11.56 4.42 -7.68
C GLY A 250 -10.74 4.64 -8.95
N ALA A 251 -9.56 5.26 -8.85
CA ALA A 251 -8.67 5.53 -9.98
C ALA A 251 -8.07 4.26 -10.63
N LEU A 252 -8.03 3.13 -9.91
CA LEU A 252 -7.62 1.84 -10.46
C LEU A 252 -8.68 1.23 -11.42
N SER A 253 -9.86 1.84 -11.57
CA SER A 253 -10.95 1.33 -12.42
C SER A 253 -11.01 1.93 -13.82
N GLY A 254 -11.72 1.24 -14.71
CA GLY A 254 -12.23 1.80 -15.95
C GLY A 254 -11.14 1.99 -17.02
N ALA A 255 -11.39 2.90 -17.96
CA ALA A 255 -10.53 3.09 -19.13
C ALA A 255 -9.12 3.64 -18.80
N HIS A 256 -8.90 4.13 -17.59
CA HIS A 256 -7.58 4.58 -17.10
C HIS A 256 -7.01 3.65 -16.02
N GLY A 257 -7.72 2.57 -15.68
CA GLY A 257 -7.26 1.58 -14.72
C GLY A 257 -6.06 0.80 -15.24
N ILE A 258 -5.22 0.35 -14.31
CA ILE A 258 -3.94 -0.34 -14.61
C ILE A 258 -4.14 -1.59 -15.47
N GLU A 259 -5.18 -2.38 -15.19
CA GLU A 259 -5.52 -3.56 -15.98
C GLU A 259 -5.81 -3.17 -17.44
N HIS A 260 -6.66 -2.17 -17.67
CA HIS A 260 -7.00 -1.73 -19.01
C HIS A 260 -5.76 -1.20 -19.77
N VAL A 261 -4.96 -0.34 -19.13
CA VAL A 261 -3.80 0.29 -19.78
C VAL A 261 -2.71 -0.73 -20.10
N LEU A 262 -2.39 -1.65 -19.17
CA LEU A 262 -1.37 -2.66 -19.39
C LEU A 262 -1.82 -3.69 -20.42
N LEU A 263 -3.02 -4.24 -20.28
CA LEU A 263 -3.50 -5.30 -21.19
C LEU A 263 -3.79 -4.80 -22.61
N ASN A 264 -3.95 -3.48 -22.83
CA ASN A 264 -4.11 -2.91 -24.17
C ASN A 264 -2.82 -2.29 -24.73
N PHE A 265 -1.68 -2.40 -24.03
CA PHE A 265 -0.43 -1.83 -24.50
C PHE A 265 0.02 -2.42 -25.85
N HIS A 266 -0.19 -3.72 -26.07
CA HIS A 266 0.12 -4.36 -27.35
C HIS A 266 -0.63 -3.70 -28.53
N SER A 267 -1.89 -3.32 -28.35
CA SER A 267 -2.67 -2.63 -29.38
C SER A 267 -2.07 -1.26 -29.70
N LEU A 268 -1.58 -0.54 -28.70
CA LEU A 268 -0.88 0.73 -28.88
C LEU A 268 0.45 0.54 -29.64
N VAL A 269 1.19 -0.54 -29.37
CA VAL A 269 2.39 -0.91 -30.15
C VAL A 269 2.03 -1.25 -31.59
N HIS A 270 0.94 -2.00 -31.81
CA HIS A 270 0.45 -2.32 -33.15
C HIS A 270 0.14 -1.05 -33.96
N ASP A 271 -0.61 -0.10 -33.38
CA ASP A 271 -0.92 1.17 -34.02
C ASP A 271 0.35 1.95 -34.42
N ALA A 272 1.39 1.91 -33.57
CA ALA A 272 2.68 2.55 -33.85
C ALA A 272 3.37 1.93 -35.07
N LEU A 273 3.37 0.61 -35.16
CA LEU A 273 3.94 -0.12 -36.30
C LEU A 273 3.17 0.14 -37.59
N VAL A 274 1.83 0.16 -37.53
CA VAL A 274 1.00 0.52 -38.69
C VAL A 274 1.29 1.95 -39.15
N GLN A 275 1.40 2.89 -38.23
CA GLN A 275 1.71 4.28 -38.56
C GLN A 275 3.09 4.44 -39.21
N ALA A 276 4.11 3.75 -38.68
CA ALA A 276 5.44 3.74 -39.26
C ALA A 276 5.45 3.13 -40.67
N ARG A 277 4.67 2.06 -40.89
CA ARG A 277 4.51 1.43 -42.22
C ARG A 277 3.87 2.37 -43.23
N ILE A 278 2.79 3.05 -42.87
CA ILE A 278 2.06 3.96 -43.77
C ILE A 278 2.97 5.10 -44.24
N ASN A 279 3.78 5.66 -43.34
CA ASN A 279 4.65 6.80 -43.64
C ASN A 279 6.05 6.38 -44.13
N GLY A 280 6.29 5.09 -44.36
CA GLY A 280 7.62 4.53 -44.61
C GLY A 280 8.47 5.26 -45.67
N PRO A 281 7.93 5.59 -46.86
CA PRO A 281 8.69 6.31 -47.88
C PRO A 281 9.16 7.70 -47.42
N GLN A 282 8.29 8.46 -46.76
CA GLN A 282 8.62 9.79 -46.23
C GLN A 282 9.62 9.70 -45.08
N LEU A 283 9.45 8.71 -44.19
CA LEU A 283 10.36 8.46 -43.09
C LEU A 283 11.76 8.07 -43.58
N SER A 284 11.86 7.27 -44.65
CA SER A 284 13.15 6.89 -45.25
C SER A 284 13.90 8.09 -45.80
N GLU A 285 13.21 9.03 -46.44
CA GLU A 285 13.83 10.27 -46.93
C GLU A 285 14.34 11.14 -45.77
N GLN A 286 13.56 11.28 -44.71
CA GLN A 286 13.96 12.03 -43.51
C GLN A 286 15.15 11.39 -42.80
N VAL A 287 15.14 10.06 -42.65
CA VAL A 287 16.26 9.30 -42.11
C VAL A 287 17.51 9.51 -42.95
N ASN A 288 17.42 9.43 -44.28
CA ASN A 288 18.58 9.65 -45.15
C ASN A 288 19.15 11.07 -45.03
N LYS A 289 18.32 12.08 -44.74
CA LYS A 289 18.77 13.46 -44.50
C LYS A 289 19.53 13.60 -43.17
N ILE A 290 19.18 12.84 -42.15
CA ILE A 290 19.74 12.95 -40.80
C ILE A 290 20.92 12.00 -40.59
N CYS A 291 20.75 10.72 -40.93
CA CYS A 291 21.71 9.64 -40.70
C CYS A 291 22.53 9.27 -41.94
N GLY A 292 22.21 9.81 -43.12
CA GLY A 292 22.83 9.40 -44.38
C GLY A 292 22.27 8.07 -44.92
N PRO A 293 22.85 7.52 -46.00
CA PRO A 293 22.39 6.27 -46.57
C PRO A 293 22.62 5.08 -45.62
N PRO A 294 21.75 4.05 -45.64
CA PRO A 294 21.84 2.92 -44.72
C PRO A 294 23.13 2.11 -44.91
N VAL A 295 23.89 1.96 -43.82
CA VAL A 295 25.06 1.07 -43.75
C VAL A 295 24.59 -0.31 -43.29
N ARG A 296 24.79 -1.35 -44.11
CA ARG A 296 24.27 -2.70 -43.85
C ARG A 296 25.37 -3.76 -43.66
N LYS A 297 25.11 -4.79 -42.85
CA LYS A 297 25.98 -5.95 -42.54
C LYS A 297 25.23 -7.28 -42.80
N LEU A 298 25.95 -8.41 -42.94
CA LEU A 298 25.34 -9.73 -43.23
C LEU A 298 24.29 -10.12 -42.17
N LYS A 299 23.16 -10.69 -42.61
CA LYS A 299 22.04 -11.11 -41.74
C LYS A 299 22.43 -12.20 -40.74
N GLN A 300 21.98 -12.06 -39.51
CA GLN A 300 21.90 -13.15 -38.53
C GLN A 300 20.43 -13.37 -38.18
N SER A 301 19.76 -14.31 -38.85
CA SER A 301 18.38 -14.64 -38.51
C SER A 301 18.34 -15.69 -37.40
N SER A 302 17.69 -15.37 -36.30
CA SER A 302 17.23 -16.33 -35.28
C SER A 302 15.70 -16.29 -35.24
N GLY A 303 15.07 -17.45 -35.44
CA GLY A 303 13.62 -17.57 -35.34
C GLY A 303 13.14 -17.56 -33.89
N CYS A 304 11.90 -17.15 -33.66
CA CYS A 304 11.24 -17.33 -32.37
C CYS A 304 10.95 -18.81 -32.12
N SER A 305 11.43 -19.34 -30.98
CA SER A 305 10.94 -20.60 -30.41
C SER A 305 9.92 -20.26 -29.34
N PHE A 306 8.64 -20.43 -29.64
CA PHE A 306 7.56 -20.31 -28.67
C PHE A 306 7.18 -21.72 -28.20
N ASP A 307 7.31 -22.00 -26.91
CA ASP A 307 6.84 -23.25 -26.33
C ASP A 307 5.33 -23.13 -26.06
N GLU A 308 4.50 -23.39 -27.08
CA GLU A 308 3.03 -23.32 -27.05
C GLU A 308 2.39 -24.22 -25.96
N SER A 309 3.17 -25.12 -25.34
CA SER A 309 2.69 -26.15 -24.42
C SER A 309 2.51 -25.67 -22.97
N LYS A 310 3.16 -24.58 -22.53
CA LYS A 310 3.12 -24.11 -21.13
C LYS A 310 2.16 -22.95 -20.84
N ASP A 311 1.74 -22.19 -21.85
CA ASP A 311 1.04 -20.91 -21.62
C ASP A 311 -0.46 -20.91 -22.00
N ASN A 312 -0.92 -21.95 -22.71
CA ASN A 312 -2.34 -22.12 -23.02
C ASN A 312 -3.22 -22.40 -21.78
N GLN A 313 -2.60 -22.78 -20.65
CA GLN A 313 -3.28 -22.91 -19.35
C GLN A 313 -3.41 -21.56 -18.61
N GLY A 314 -2.48 -20.62 -18.80
CA GLY A 314 -2.55 -19.27 -18.21
C GLY A 314 -3.51 -18.34 -18.95
N LEU A 315 -3.52 -18.40 -20.29
CA LEU A 315 -4.33 -17.54 -21.16
C LEU A 315 -5.83 -17.85 -21.13
N LYS A 316 -6.23 -19.11 -20.94
CA LYS A 316 -7.64 -19.52 -20.82
C LYS A 316 -8.27 -19.19 -19.46
N MET A 317 -7.46 -18.95 -18.42
CA MET A 317 -7.95 -18.71 -17.06
C MET A 317 -8.32 -17.24 -16.80
N PHE A 318 -7.97 -16.32 -17.69
CA PHE A 318 -8.06 -14.85 -17.46
C PHE A 318 -8.97 -14.09 -18.45
N SER A 319 -9.61 -14.74 -19.42
CA SER A 319 -10.36 -14.08 -20.51
C SER A 319 -11.64 -13.32 -20.09
N ARG A 320 -12.02 -13.31 -18.81
CA ARG A 320 -13.22 -12.59 -18.28
C ARG A 320 -13.38 -12.67 -16.76
N ASP A 321 -12.74 -13.66 -16.13
CA ASP A 321 -12.86 -13.93 -14.69
C ASP A 321 -11.97 -13.00 -13.84
N SER A 322 -10.88 -12.48 -14.40
CA SER A 322 -9.90 -11.65 -13.66
C SER A 322 -10.27 -10.18 -13.50
N GLU A 323 -10.90 -9.59 -14.51
CA GLU A 323 -11.44 -8.23 -14.41
C GLU A 323 -12.54 -8.18 -13.34
N GLN A 324 -13.29 -9.29 -13.25
CA GLN A 324 -14.22 -9.53 -12.15
C GLN A 324 -13.49 -9.74 -10.83
N THR A 325 -12.32 -10.39 -10.77
CA THR A 325 -11.60 -10.61 -9.50
C THR A 325 -10.95 -9.35 -8.93
N LEU A 326 -10.24 -8.52 -9.73
CA LEU A 326 -9.61 -7.29 -9.22
C LEU A 326 -10.65 -6.25 -8.84
N THR A 327 -11.64 -6.02 -9.69
CA THR A 327 -12.73 -5.06 -9.43
C THR A 327 -13.56 -5.48 -8.22
N LYS A 328 -13.92 -6.76 -8.11
CA LYS A 328 -14.66 -7.29 -6.95
C LYS A 328 -13.84 -7.16 -5.67
N ARG A 329 -12.59 -7.65 -5.67
CA ARG A 329 -11.69 -7.56 -4.51
C ARG A 329 -11.53 -6.13 -4.02
N ARG A 330 -11.35 -5.20 -4.95
CA ARG A 330 -11.25 -3.77 -4.65
C ARG A 330 -12.48 -3.22 -3.96
N LYS A 331 -13.67 -3.50 -4.49
CA LYS A 331 -14.94 -3.06 -3.90
C LYS A 331 -15.17 -3.70 -2.53
N GLU A 332 -14.90 -4.99 -2.38
CA GLU A 332 -15.02 -5.73 -1.12
C GLU A 332 -14.05 -5.19 -0.06
N PHE A 333 -12.79 -4.97 -0.43
CA PHE A 333 -11.78 -4.40 0.45
C PHE A 333 -12.21 -3.03 0.98
N ILE A 334 -12.61 -2.11 0.10
CA ILE A 334 -13.08 -0.78 0.51
C ILE A 334 -14.34 -0.87 1.38
N SER A 335 -15.29 -1.73 1.03
CA SER A 335 -16.50 -1.93 1.83
C SER A 335 -16.19 -2.38 3.25
N HIS A 336 -15.24 -3.29 3.44
CA HIS A 336 -14.82 -3.72 4.77
C HIS A 336 -13.97 -2.68 5.49
N LEU A 337 -13.07 -1.99 4.78
CA LEU A 337 -12.21 -0.96 5.37
C LEU A 337 -13.04 0.20 5.96
N ARG A 338 -14.16 0.56 5.33
CA ARG A 338 -15.10 1.58 5.81
C ARG A 338 -15.58 1.34 7.24
N LEU A 339 -15.74 0.08 7.64
CA LEU A 339 -16.17 -0.28 9.00
C LEU A 339 -15.15 0.15 10.05
N TYR A 340 -13.87 0.29 9.65
CA TYR A 340 -12.77 0.71 10.51
C TYR A 340 -12.44 2.20 10.38
N ARG A 341 -13.27 3.00 9.70
CA ARG A 341 -13.02 4.43 9.49
C ARG A 341 -12.87 5.21 10.80
N ALA A 342 -13.63 4.84 11.83
CA ALA A 342 -13.62 5.49 13.16
C ALA A 342 -12.86 4.66 14.22
N PHE A 343 -12.01 3.70 13.79
CA PHE A 343 -11.36 2.73 14.67
C PHE A 343 -10.65 3.41 15.86
N TYR A 344 -9.71 4.32 15.59
CA TYR A 344 -8.92 4.99 16.62
C TYR A 344 -9.74 5.91 17.53
N GLY A 345 -10.78 6.57 17.00
CA GLY A 345 -11.67 7.41 17.79
C GLY A 345 -12.54 6.63 18.78
N SER A 346 -12.85 5.36 18.49
CA SER A 346 -13.65 4.48 19.35
C SER A 346 -12.83 3.43 20.12
N LEU A 347 -11.51 3.41 19.97
CA LEU A 347 -10.67 2.32 20.48
C LEU A 347 -10.79 2.16 22.00
N ALA A 348 -10.69 3.25 22.76
CA ALA A 348 -10.81 3.19 24.22
C ALA A 348 -12.16 2.61 24.68
N ASP A 349 -13.24 3.04 24.02
CA ASP A 349 -14.60 2.59 24.29
C ASP A 349 -14.78 1.09 23.97
N GLN A 350 -14.19 0.61 22.87
CA GLN A 350 -14.24 -0.81 22.51
C GLN A 350 -13.44 -1.68 23.49
N LEU A 351 -12.24 -1.25 23.90
CA LEU A 351 -11.41 -2.00 24.85
C LEU A 351 -12.12 -2.13 26.21
N CYS A 352 -12.69 -1.03 26.70
CA CYS A 352 -13.43 -1.03 27.96
C CYS A 352 -14.75 -1.80 27.87
N GLY A 353 -15.51 -1.61 26.78
CA GLY A 353 -16.80 -2.24 26.55
C GLY A 353 -16.75 -3.76 26.41
N ASN A 354 -15.75 -4.28 25.71
CA ASN A 354 -15.70 -5.69 25.32
C ASN A 354 -14.90 -6.55 26.29
N GLU A 355 -13.78 -6.03 26.81
CA GLU A 355 -12.76 -6.86 27.47
C GLU A 355 -12.53 -6.44 28.93
N LEU A 356 -12.30 -5.14 29.16
CA LEU A 356 -11.71 -4.64 30.40
C LEU A 356 -12.72 -4.33 31.51
N ALA A 357 -13.82 -3.64 31.21
CA ALA A 357 -14.73 -3.14 32.23
C ALA A 357 -15.78 -4.18 32.68
N ALA A 358 -16.34 -3.95 33.86
CA ALA A 358 -17.55 -4.64 34.30
C ALA A 358 -18.75 -4.25 33.43
N ALA A 359 -19.68 -5.19 33.22
CA ALA A 359 -20.94 -4.90 32.57
C ALA A 359 -21.80 -3.94 33.41
N ASP A 360 -22.68 -3.19 32.74
CA ASP A 360 -23.51 -2.18 33.39
C ASP A 360 -24.36 -2.77 34.53
N GLY A 361 -24.39 -2.07 35.66
CA GLY A 361 -25.17 -2.44 36.84
C GLY A 361 -24.51 -3.45 37.79
N LEU A 362 -23.37 -4.05 37.42
CA LEU A 362 -22.60 -4.91 38.32
C LEU A 362 -21.71 -4.09 39.27
N PRO A 363 -21.49 -4.56 40.51
CA PRO A 363 -20.45 -3.99 41.37
C PRO A 363 -19.08 -4.05 40.70
N CYS A 364 -18.33 -2.95 40.78
CA CYS A 364 -17.10 -2.77 40.01
C CYS A 364 -16.04 -2.01 40.81
N TRP A 365 -14.78 -2.21 40.46
CA TRP A 365 -13.63 -1.53 41.07
C TRP A 365 -13.48 -0.10 40.55
N ASN A 366 -13.40 0.89 41.45
CA ASN A 366 -13.20 2.30 41.08
C ASN A 366 -11.76 2.81 41.26
N GLY A 367 -10.81 1.95 41.64
CA GLY A 367 -9.44 2.34 41.98
C GLY A 367 -9.13 2.34 43.48
N GLU A 368 -10.16 2.21 44.33
CA GLU A 368 -10.03 2.19 45.79
C GLU A 368 -10.82 1.06 46.45
N ASP A 369 -12.08 0.85 46.04
CA ASP A 369 -12.97 -0.19 46.54
C ASP A 369 -13.97 -0.66 45.45
N VAL A 370 -14.79 -1.68 45.78
CA VAL A 370 -15.91 -2.14 44.96
C VAL A 370 -17.13 -1.26 45.22
N VAL A 371 -17.59 -0.57 44.17
CA VAL A 371 -18.71 0.37 44.22
C VAL A 371 -19.81 -0.01 43.24
N ARG A 372 -20.97 0.64 43.38
CA ARG A 372 -22.09 0.51 42.42
C ARG A 372 -21.83 1.27 41.12
N SER A 373 -21.13 2.40 41.19
CA SER A 373 -20.81 3.23 40.03
C SER A 373 -19.59 4.11 40.31
N TYR A 374 -18.87 4.43 39.24
CA TYR A 374 -17.79 5.41 39.25
C TYR A 374 -18.35 6.84 39.25
N THR A 375 -17.85 7.70 40.13
CA THR A 375 -18.45 9.02 40.43
C THR A 375 -17.76 10.19 39.72
N HIS A 376 -16.49 10.04 39.33
CA HIS A 376 -15.79 11.11 38.63
C HIS A 376 -16.30 11.24 37.19
N ARG A 377 -16.18 12.45 36.65
CA ARG A 377 -16.52 12.75 35.26
C ARG A 377 -15.62 11.96 34.32
N VAL A 378 -16.22 11.33 33.32
CA VAL A 378 -15.49 10.68 32.23
C VAL A 378 -15.03 11.74 31.23
N VAL A 379 -13.72 11.85 31.02
CA VAL A 379 -13.14 12.81 30.06
C VAL A 379 -13.22 12.29 28.62
N GLY A 380 -13.20 13.21 27.66
CA GLY A 380 -13.18 12.87 26.22
C GLY A 380 -11.84 12.29 25.78
N SER A 381 -11.75 11.90 24.51
CA SER A 381 -10.53 11.39 23.87
C SER A 381 -9.60 12.53 23.38
N GLY A 382 -8.33 12.22 23.14
CA GLY A 382 -7.33 13.17 22.65
C GLY A 382 -6.64 13.95 23.76
N ILE A 383 -5.46 14.50 23.45
CA ILE A 383 -4.53 15.11 24.41
C ILE A 383 -5.18 16.30 25.12
N LYS A 384 -5.91 17.15 24.37
CA LYS A 384 -6.56 18.34 24.93
C LYS A 384 -7.58 17.98 26.02
N ALA A 385 -8.33 16.90 25.83
CA ALA A 385 -9.33 16.44 26.79
C ALA A 385 -8.72 15.86 28.07
N GLN A 386 -7.47 15.39 28.02
CA GLN A 386 -6.80 14.77 29.18
C GLN A 386 -6.34 15.77 30.24
N SER A 387 -6.39 17.07 29.98
CA SER A 387 -6.06 18.11 30.96
C SER A 387 -6.89 18.03 32.25
N ALA A 388 -8.13 17.51 32.15
CA ALA A 388 -9.04 17.31 33.26
C ALA A 388 -9.16 15.84 33.71
N ASN A 389 -8.28 14.95 33.24
CA ASN A 389 -8.35 13.52 33.55
C ASN A 389 -7.96 13.27 35.02
N PRO A 390 -8.85 12.67 35.84
CA PRO A 390 -8.55 12.41 37.26
C PRO A 390 -7.56 11.26 37.46
N GLU A 391 -7.42 10.33 36.50
CA GLU A 391 -6.68 9.08 36.66
C GLU A 391 -5.28 9.10 36.04
N VAL A 392 -5.09 9.83 34.94
CA VAL A 392 -3.84 9.83 34.17
C VAL A 392 -3.42 11.24 33.81
N LYS A 393 -2.20 11.62 34.21
CA LYS A 393 -1.55 12.86 33.77
C LYS A 393 -0.82 12.64 32.46
N VAL A 394 -1.32 13.22 31.37
CA VAL A 394 -0.71 13.14 30.04
C VAL A 394 0.23 14.32 29.82
N LYS A 395 1.44 14.04 29.32
CA LYS A 395 2.49 15.03 29.08
C LYS A 395 2.93 15.00 27.63
N GLY A 396 2.62 16.07 26.90
CA GLY A 396 3.08 16.29 25.53
C GLY A 396 2.54 15.27 24.54
N THR A 397 3.11 15.31 23.33
CA THR A 397 2.81 14.42 22.21
C THR A 397 3.92 13.39 22.05
N ASP A 398 3.57 12.13 21.76
CA ASP A 398 4.53 11.10 21.38
C ASP A 398 5.17 11.43 20.00
N PRO A 399 6.51 11.51 19.87
CA PRO A 399 7.18 11.85 18.63
C PRO A 399 7.00 10.78 17.53
N VAL A 400 6.90 9.51 17.90
CA VAL A 400 6.68 8.39 16.95
C VAL A 400 5.27 8.48 16.37
N ILE A 401 4.27 8.77 17.21
CA ILE A 401 2.90 8.99 16.74
C ILE A 401 2.81 10.23 15.86
N SER A 402 3.52 11.30 16.23
CA SER A 402 3.58 12.52 15.42
C SER A 402 4.16 12.25 14.02
N GLN A 403 5.21 11.43 13.92
CA GLN A 403 5.80 11.02 12.65
C GLN A 403 4.81 10.21 11.79
N ILE A 404 4.06 9.28 12.39
CA ILE A 404 3.02 8.52 11.67
C ILE A 404 1.90 9.43 11.18
N ILE A 405 1.48 10.39 12.00
CA ILE A 405 0.49 11.41 11.60
C ILE A 405 0.98 12.20 10.38
N ASP A 406 2.25 12.60 10.36
CA ASP A 406 2.81 13.33 9.21
C ASP A 406 2.88 12.48 7.94
N LYS A 407 3.19 11.18 8.07
CA LYS A 407 3.10 10.23 6.94
C LYS A 407 1.66 10.10 6.41
N LEU A 408 0.67 10.01 7.30
CA LEU A 408 -0.75 9.97 6.92
C LEU A 408 -1.16 11.25 6.18
N LYS A 409 -0.73 12.42 6.66
CA LYS A 409 -0.98 13.71 5.99
C LYS A 409 -0.39 13.74 4.59
N HIS A 410 0.82 13.20 4.40
CA HIS A 410 1.46 13.17 3.09
C HIS A 410 0.64 12.36 2.09
N VAL A 411 0.18 11.16 2.47
CA VAL A 411 -0.65 10.31 1.59
C VAL A 411 -1.99 10.95 1.26
N ILE A 412 -2.58 11.75 2.16
CA ILE A 412 -3.83 12.47 1.89
C ILE A 412 -3.66 13.59 0.85
N GLN A 413 -2.43 14.07 0.64
CA GLN A 413 -2.10 15.15 -0.29
C GLN A 413 -1.62 14.66 -1.66
N VAL A 414 -1.32 13.36 -1.79
CA VAL A 414 -0.89 12.69 -3.03
C VAL A 414 -2.12 12.19 -3.77
#